data_AF-A0A0N1IJV0-F1
#
_entry.id   AF-A0A0N1IJV0-F1
#
_cell.length_a   1.000
_cell.length_b   1.000
_cell.length_c   1.000
_cell.angle_alpha   90.00
_cell.angle_beta   90.00
_cell.angle_gamma   90.00
#
_symmetry.space_group_name_H-M   'P 1'
#
loop_
_entity.id
_entity.type
_entity.pdbx_description
1 polymer ?
#
loop_
_entity_poly.entity_id
_entity_poly.type
_entity_poly.pdbx_seq_one_letter_code
_entity_poly.pdbx_strand_id
1 'polypeptide(L)'
;ITTYTHKDDNNRWVVKPYDRESVSGDGIGDANDVWKILISGGKDGEEVQTVRSKLMFVHYLQTCVLTTTGKQLPKWGYEQQEVACNPNLRDKHALWNVEDNLFDDCKYVITTFNDPV
;
A
#
# COMPACT_ATOMS: atom_id res chain seq x y z
N ILE A 1 -1.86 -4.87 -9.46
CA ILE A 1 -1.87 -3.71 -8.56
C ILE A 1 -1.71 -2.47 -9.42
N THR A 2 -2.65 -1.55 -9.33
CA THR A 2 -2.77 -0.32 -10.13
C THR A 2 -3.38 0.75 -9.23
N THR A 3 -3.27 2.04 -9.59
CA THR A 3 -4.05 3.08 -8.91
C THR A 3 -5.10 3.67 -9.84
N TYR A 4 -6.29 3.94 -9.30
CA TYR A 4 -7.36 4.67 -9.97
C TYR A 4 -8.16 5.48 -8.93
N THR A 5 -8.93 6.46 -9.40
CA THR A 5 -9.47 7.54 -8.55
C THR A 5 -10.89 7.32 -8.03
N HIS A 6 -11.62 6.30 -8.51
CA HIS A 6 -12.99 6.07 -8.06
C HIS A 6 -13.02 5.08 -6.88
N LYS A 7 -14.13 5.03 -6.14
CA LYS A 7 -14.31 4.02 -5.09
C LYS A 7 -14.87 2.73 -5.70
N ASP A 8 -14.27 1.60 -5.35
CA ASP A 8 -14.69 0.25 -5.74
C ASP A 8 -14.29 -0.71 -4.61
N ASP A 9 -14.95 -1.85 -4.54
CA ASP A 9 -14.68 -2.88 -3.55
C ASP A 9 -13.33 -3.57 -3.78
N ASN A 10 -12.77 -3.48 -4.99
CA ASN A 10 -11.43 -3.97 -5.31
C ASN A 10 -10.29 -3.14 -4.67
N ASN A 11 -10.59 -1.99 -4.05
CA ASN A 11 -9.60 -1.18 -3.31
C ASN A 11 -9.42 -1.59 -1.84
N ARG A 12 -9.95 -2.75 -1.43
CA ARG A 12 -9.88 -3.22 -0.05
C ARG A 12 -8.68 -4.15 0.15
N TRP A 13 -7.83 -3.83 1.13
CA TRP A 13 -6.54 -4.51 1.36
C TRP A 13 -6.39 -5.00 2.80
N VAL A 14 -6.41 -6.31 3.02
CA VAL A 14 -6.22 -6.90 4.34
C VAL A 14 -4.75 -6.81 4.76
N VAL A 15 -4.45 -6.09 5.84
CA VAL A 15 -3.12 -6.08 6.48
C VAL A 15 -3.03 -7.22 7.48
N LYS A 16 -2.00 -8.06 7.35
CA LYS A 16 -1.72 -9.19 8.24
C LYS A 16 -0.33 -9.03 8.88
N PRO A 17 -0.14 -9.41 10.16
CA PRO A 17 1.19 -9.47 10.77
C PRO A 17 2.06 -10.50 10.05
N TYR A 18 3.36 -10.20 9.91
CA TYR A 18 4.33 -11.11 9.28
C TYR A 18 4.60 -12.38 10.09
N ASP A 19 4.51 -12.28 11.42
CA ASP A 19 4.89 -13.34 12.37
C ASP A 19 3.75 -14.32 12.69
N ARG A 20 2.57 -14.15 12.10
CA ARG A 20 1.45 -15.07 12.25
C ARG A 20 1.33 -15.95 11.02
N GLU A 21 1.41 -17.26 11.21
CA GLU A 21 1.06 -18.24 10.17
C GLU A 21 -0.33 -17.89 9.60
N SER A 22 -0.42 -17.88 8.28
CA SER A 22 -1.69 -17.64 7.61
C SER A 22 -2.68 -18.73 8.05
N VAL A 23 -3.77 -18.32 8.73
CA VAL A 23 -4.90 -19.21 8.96
C VAL A 23 -5.43 -19.60 7.58
N SER A 24 -5.39 -20.90 7.32
CA SER A 24 -5.67 -21.61 6.07
C SER A 24 -6.80 -21.00 5.21
N GLY A 25 -6.50 -20.73 3.93
CA GLY A 25 -7.53 -20.43 2.92
C GLY A 25 -7.00 -19.95 1.56
N ASP A 26 -6.07 -18.99 1.55
CA ASP A 26 -5.81 -18.15 0.34
C ASP A 26 -4.37 -18.22 -0.21
N GLY A 27 -3.65 -19.31 0.06
CA GLY A 27 -2.27 -19.50 -0.38
C GLY A 27 -1.23 -19.17 0.70
N ILE A 28 -0.05 -19.79 0.59
CA ILE A 28 1.07 -19.58 1.51
C ILE A 28 1.80 -18.32 1.03
N GLY A 29 1.65 -17.21 1.75
CA GLY A 29 2.47 -16.01 1.51
C GLY A 29 3.94 -16.27 1.86
N ASP A 30 4.85 -15.58 1.17
CA ASP A 30 6.29 -15.68 1.39
C ASP A 30 6.93 -14.34 1.79
N ALA A 31 8.24 -14.32 1.99
CA ALA A 31 8.96 -13.13 2.45
C ALA A 31 8.95 -11.96 1.44
N ASN A 32 8.58 -12.18 0.17
CA ASN A 32 8.38 -11.14 -0.84
C ASN A 32 7.03 -10.43 -0.72
N ASP A 33 6.09 -10.96 0.07
CA ASP A 33 4.81 -10.30 0.33
C ASP A 33 4.89 -9.29 1.48
N VAL A 34 6.09 -9.12 2.07
CA VAL A 34 6.30 -8.37 3.32
C VAL A 34 6.72 -6.93 3.01
N TRP A 35 5.94 -5.99 3.54
CA TRP A 35 6.18 -4.55 3.43
C TRP A 35 6.27 -3.91 4.80
N LYS A 36 7.37 -3.18 5.05
CA LYS A 36 7.53 -2.34 6.24
C LYS A 36 6.79 -1.03 6.03
N ILE A 37 6.06 -0.60 7.05
CA ILE A 37 5.31 0.67 7.05
C ILE A 37 6.10 1.70 7.85
N LEU A 38 6.39 2.84 7.22
CA LEU A 38 7.01 4.00 7.87
C LEU A 38 6.05 5.18 7.83
N ILE A 39 5.88 5.90 8.95
CA ILE A 39 5.12 7.15 8.99
C ILE A 39 6.09 8.30 8.70
N SER A 40 5.84 9.05 7.62
CA SER A 40 6.67 10.19 7.23
C SER A 40 6.63 11.28 8.30
N GLY A 41 7.76 11.50 8.97
CA GLY A 41 7.89 12.46 10.06
C GLY A 41 7.32 11.96 11.40
N GLY A 42 6.87 10.70 11.46
CA GLY A 42 6.38 10.07 12.67
C GLY A 42 7.50 9.48 13.52
N LYS A 43 7.13 9.01 14.72
CA LYS A 43 8.03 8.31 15.66
C LYS A 43 7.81 6.81 15.62
N ASP A 44 8.82 6.06 16.05
CA ASP A 44 8.67 4.61 16.23
C ASP A 44 7.57 4.31 17.25
N GLY A 45 6.66 3.40 16.86
CA GLY A 45 5.48 3.05 17.66
C GLY A 45 4.30 4.03 17.54
N GLU A 46 4.40 5.06 16.71
CA GLU A 46 3.25 5.93 16.40
C GLU A 46 2.17 5.16 15.63
N GLU A 47 0.92 5.35 16.05
CA GLU A 47 -0.23 4.70 15.43
C GLU A 47 -0.58 5.36 14.09
N VAL A 48 -0.92 4.53 13.10
CA VAL A 48 -1.41 4.99 11.80
C VAL A 48 -2.82 5.56 11.95
N GLN A 49 -3.00 6.82 11.59
CA GLN A 49 -4.29 7.51 11.57
C GLN A 49 -4.83 7.60 10.14
N THR A 50 -6.09 7.24 9.95
CA THR A 50 -6.78 7.40 8.67
C THR A 50 -6.80 8.86 8.24
N VAL A 51 -6.63 9.10 6.94
CA VAL A 51 -6.60 10.41 6.25
C VAL A 51 -5.43 11.33 6.66
N ARG A 52 -4.81 11.12 7.83
CA ARG A 52 -3.82 12.01 8.43
C ARG A 52 -2.38 11.53 8.26
N SER A 53 -2.14 10.25 8.52
CA SER A 53 -0.79 9.70 8.43
C SER A 53 -0.36 9.57 6.97
N LYS A 54 0.86 10.05 6.68
CA LYS A 54 1.54 9.82 5.41
C LYS A 54 2.45 8.62 5.57
N LEU A 55 2.19 7.58 4.81
CA LEU A 55 2.83 6.27 4.91
C LEU A 55 3.78 6.05 3.75
N MET A 56 4.86 5.32 4.02
CA MET A 56 5.75 4.79 3.01
C MET A 56 5.84 3.27 3.20
N PHE A 57 5.58 2.52 2.14
CA PHE A 57 5.71 1.07 2.12
C PHE A 57 7.07 0.69 1.55
N VAL A 58 7.92 0.08 2.37
CA VAL A 58 9.25 -0.38 1.99
C VAL A 58 9.25 -1.90 1.88
N HIS A 59 9.55 -2.44 0.71
CA HIS A 59 9.64 -3.87 0.49
C HIS A 59 10.74 -4.47 1.37
N TYR A 60 10.42 -5.52 2.13
CA TYR A 60 11.31 -6.09 3.15
C TYR A 60 12.66 -6.58 2.58
N LEU A 61 12.61 -7.40 1.52
CA LEU A 61 13.80 -7.98 0.89
C LEU A 61 14.48 -7.04 -0.13
N GLN A 62 13.70 -6.45 -1.05
CA GLN A 62 14.23 -5.66 -2.16
C GLN A 62 14.68 -4.24 -1.76
N THR A 63 14.29 -3.77 -0.57
CA THR A 63 14.65 -2.42 -0.07
C THR A 63 14.27 -1.32 -1.07
N CYS A 64 13.07 -1.42 -1.63
CA CYS A 64 12.48 -0.43 -2.54
C CYS A 64 11.17 0.08 -1.97
N VAL A 65 10.74 1.27 -2.40
CA VAL A 65 9.47 1.89 -1.99
C VAL A 65 8.38 1.66 -3.01
N LEU A 66 7.17 1.36 -2.54
CA LEU A 66 5.99 1.33 -3.39
C LEU A 66 5.70 2.76 -3.87
N THR A 67 5.62 2.96 -5.18
CA THR A 67 5.44 4.29 -5.80
C THR A 67 4.51 4.20 -7.00
N THR A 68 3.99 5.33 -7.45
CA THR A 68 3.40 5.44 -8.80
C THR A 68 4.37 6.08 -9.76
N THR A 69 4.44 5.58 -10.99
CA THR A 69 5.34 6.11 -12.01
C THR A 69 4.74 7.28 -12.81
N GLY A 70 3.44 7.54 -12.65
CA GLY A 70 2.67 8.49 -13.45
C GLY A 70 2.42 8.03 -14.89
N LYS A 71 2.83 6.80 -15.24
CA LYS A 71 2.55 6.21 -16.54
C LYS A 71 1.20 5.52 -16.53
N GLN A 72 0.43 5.82 -17.57
CA GLN A 72 -0.80 5.12 -17.85
C GLN A 72 -0.53 3.74 -18.46
N LEU A 73 -1.22 2.73 -17.94
CA LEU A 73 -1.14 1.38 -18.45
C LEU A 73 -1.88 1.24 -19.78
N PRO A 74 -1.51 0.26 -20.63
CA PRO A 74 -2.23 0.00 -21.87
C PRO A 74 -3.69 -0.44 -21.62
N LYS A 75 -4.48 -0.56 -22.69
CA LYS A 75 -5.91 -0.91 -22.60
C LYS A 75 -6.23 -2.17 -21.80
N TRP A 76 -5.33 -3.16 -21.77
CA TRP A 76 -5.51 -4.37 -20.95
C TRP A 76 -5.49 -4.07 -19.45
N GLY A 77 -4.86 -2.98 -19.02
CA GLY A 77 -4.87 -2.46 -17.65
C GLY A 77 -5.93 -1.39 -17.43
N TYR A 78 -6.96 -1.34 -18.29
CA TYR A 78 -8.07 -0.39 -18.23
C TYR A 78 -7.62 1.07 -18.13
N GLU A 79 -6.47 1.39 -18.72
CA GLU A 79 -5.98 2.77 -18.76
C GLU A 79 -5.76 3.39 -17.35
N GLN A 80 -5.52 2.54 -16.35
CA GLN A 80 -5.19 2.93 -14.98
C GLN A 80 -3.71 3.30 -14.82
N GLN A 81 -3.31 3.82 -13.66
CA GLN A 81 -1.93 4.24 -13.40
C GLN A 81 -1.06 3.08 -12.88
N GLU A 82 0.20 3.06 -13.33
CA GLU A 82 1.19 2.05 -12.94
C GLU A 82 1.67 2.26 -11.49
N VAL A 83 1.70 1.14 -10.75
CA VAL A 83 2.35 1.01 -9.44
C VAL A 83 3.61 0.17 -9.61
N ALA A 84 4.71 0.63 -9.03
CA ALA A 84 6.01 -0.03 -9.12
C ALA A 84 6.75 0.00 -7.77
N CYS A 85 7.82 -0.78 -7.66
CA CYS A 85 8.77 -0.67 -6.57
C CYS A 85 10.02 0.09 -7.02
N ASN A 86 10.30 1.24 -6.42
CA ASN A 86 11.41 2.12 -6.78
C ASN A 86 12.55 2.03 -5.75
N PRO A 87 13.80 1.74 -6.14
CA PRO A 87 14.91 1.68 -5.19
C PRO A 87 15.27 3.04 -4.56
N ASN A 88 14.80 4.15 -5.12
CA ASN A 88 14.98 5.47 -4.52
C ASN A 88 13.99 5.69 -3.35
N LEU A 89 14.43 5.42 -2.12
CA LEU A 89 13.62 5.60 -0.90
C LEU A 89 13.17 7.06 -0.64
N ARG A 90 13.75 8.05 -1.33
CA ARG A 90 13.37 9.48 -1.22
C ARG A 90 12.37 9.91 -2.28
N ASP A 91 11.74 8.96 -2.97
CA ASP A 91 10.72 9.25 -3.96
C ASP A 91 9.50 9.93 -3.30
N LYS A 92 9.18 11.14 -3.78
CA LYS A 92 8.03 11.91 -3.30
C LYS A 92 6.69 11.27 -3.68
N HIS A 93 6.68 10.43 -4.72
CA HIS A 93 5.49 9.71 -5.20
C HIS A 93 5.22 8.42 -4.43
N ALA A 94 6.07 8.08 -3.45
CA ALA A 94 5.94 6.91 -2.60
C ALA A 94 5.21 7.18 -1.26
N LEU A 95 4.52 8.32 -1.16
CA LEU A 95 3.73 8.68 0.01
C LEU A 95 2.27 8.27 -0.22
N TRP A 96 1.75 7.49 0.71
CA TRP A 96 0.41 6.92 0.68
C TRP A 96 -0.37 7.33 1.91
N ASN A 97 -1.69 7.31 1.84
CA ASN A 97 -2.58 7.48 2.99
C ASN A 97 -3.56 6.31 3.07
N VAL A 98 -4.26 6.21 4.19
CA VAL A 98 -5.36 5.26 4.39
C VAL A 98 -6.64 6.09 4.49
N GLU A 99 -7.52 6.07 3.49
CA GLU A 99 -8.72 6.92 3.55
C GLU A 99 -9.82 6.39 4.46
N ASP A 100 -10.04 5.08 4.46
CA ASP A 100 -11.13 4.45 5.18
C ASP A 100 -10.64 3.14 5.79
N ASN A 101 -11.25 2.71 6.89
CA ASN A 101 -10.88 1.48 7.58
C ASN A 101 -12.13 0.79 8.12
N LEU A 102 -12.37 -0.44 7.68
CA LEU A 102 -13.52 -1.24 8.11
C LEU A 102 -13.08 -2.23 9.18
N PHE A 103 -13.31 -1.89 10.44
CA PHE A 103 -13.09 -2.81 11.56
C PHE A 103 -14.30 -3.73 11.77
N ASP A 104 -14.56 -4.63 10.83
CA ASP A 104 -15.28 -5.89 11.11
C ASP A 104 -14.27 -7.02 10.85
N ASP A 105 -13.87 -7.70 11.93
CA ASP A 105 -12.91 -8.83 11.95
C ASP A 105 -11.49 -8.56 11.38
N CYS A 106 -10.87 -7.43 11.75
CA CYS A 106 -9.45 -7.14 11.43
C CYS A 106 -9.13 -7.12 9.91
N LYS A 107 -10.00 -6.51 9.11
CA LYS A 107 -9.74 -6.23 7.70
C LYS A 107 -9.48 -4.74 7.50
N TYR A 108 -8.21 -4.33 7.53
CA TYR A 108 -7.86 -2.98 7.12
C TYR A 108 -8.35 -2.73 5.69
N VAL A 109 -8.78 -1.52 5.38
CA VAL A 109 -9.02 -1.07 4.00
C VAL A 109 -7.94 -0.03 3.75
N ILE A 110 -7.20 -0.16 2.66
CA ILE A 110 -6.22 0.86 2.26
C ILE A 110 -6.72 1.40 0.92
N THR A 111 -7.57 2.42 0.98
CA THR A 111 -7.84 3.20 -0.21
C THR A 111 -6.64 4.13 -0.40
N THR A 112 -5.92 3.94 -1.50
CA THR A 112 -4.84 4.82 -1.90
C THR A 112 -5.41 5.97 -2.73
N PHE A 113 -5.15 7.22 -2.34
CA PHE A 113 -5.23 8.33 -3.29
C PHE A 113 -3.82 8.86 -3.52
N ASN A 114 -3.23 8.49 -4.66
CA ASN A 114 -2.27 9.39 -5.27
C ASN A 114 -3.10 10.41 -6.06
N ASP A 115 -3.42 11.52 -5.38
CA ASP A 115 -3.74 12.76 -6.08
C ASP A 115 -2.35 13.32 -6.34
N PRO A 116 -1.85 13.27 -7.58
CA PRO A 116 -0.81 14.19 -7.94
C PRO A 116 -1.47 15.57 -7.82
N VAL A 117 -1.14 16.33 -6.76
CA VAL A 117 -1.15 17.78 -6.93
C VAL A 117 -0.21 18.12 -8.09
#